data_AF-A0A1X0AWI7-F1
#
_entry.id   AF-A0A1X0AWI7-F1
#
_cell.length_a   1.000
_cell.length_b   1.000
_cell.length_c   1.000
_cell.angle_alpha   90.00
_cell.angle_beta   90.00
_cell.angle_gamma   90.00
#
_symmetry.space_group_name_H-M   'P 1'
#
loop_
_entity.id
_entity.type
_entity.pdbx_description
1 polymer ?
#
loop_
_entity_poly.entity_id
_entity_poly.type
_entity_poly.pdbx_seq_one_letter_code
_entity_poly.pdbx_strand_id
1 'polypeptide(L)'
;MRPMSGSAVHDLVARAREDLPQLVDEAYPAIREQVDFYRHGDVVSVDELRQSIAHNLGGLLDALVEPAGSAHLSVAGETGRARGRQRAPLPEVLHAFRIANTMLWDHMACRVRGTVDLRSLGAFAEVATLLWHLCDAQAQALTDAYRDSTAELVAAQERRRAALVDALFSGQIVLNSGPWEVGKMLGLSLDGSLVVVVVETAGPPQDGRAAVEKQLAEHGMISAWHVNSSLYAGVISLRDDQYALMLRVLRQAGATRAGLSPVYRSLADTPRALHLARTALAEIPPGEAALREFSPSPLAGLVARDPDEGRRMAQDVLGAVLDLPAEDRQGLLETLRAFFDEGGSTERTARALHCHPNTVRYRLHRIAELTGRSLSEPRALAELVTATYALGQHDDARRGGTLPRRPTG
;
A
#
# COMPACT_ATOMS: atom_id res chain seq x y z
N MET A 1 -26.30 13.94 59.86
CA MET A 1 -25.70 12.62 60.11
C MET A 1 -25.13 12.12 58.79
N ARG A 2 -23.80 12.16 58.60
CA ARG A 2 -23.16 11.34 57.54
C ARG A 2 -23.47 9.86 57.88
N PRO A 3 -23.74 8.99 56.89
CA PRO A 3 -23.98 7.59 57.20
C PRO A 3 -22.74 7.03 57.92
N MET A 4 -22.96 6.39 59.06
CA MET A 4 -21.89 5.88 59.93
C MET A 4 -21.02 4.79 59.27
N SER A 5 -21.43 4.25 58.11
CA SER A 5 -20.63 3.31 57.31
C SER A 5 -19.41 3.95 56.65
N GLY A 6 -19.46 5.26 56.34
CA GLY A 6 -18.37 5.95 55.67
C GLY A 6 -17.04 5.87 56.43
N SER A 7 -17.05 6.03 57.77
CA SER A 7 -15.83 5.94 58.58
C SER A 7 -15.19 4.54 58.54
N ALA A 8 -16.01 3.49 58.62
CA ALA A 8 -15.50 2.11 58.62
C ALA A 8 -14.99 1.68 57.24
N VAL A 9 -15.61 2.14 56.16
CA VAL A 9 -15.11 1.97 54.78
C VAL A 9 -13.76 2.68 54.60
N HIS A 10 -13.67 3.94 55.03
CA HIS A 10 -12.42 4.69 55.00
C HIS A 10 -11.29 4.00 55.78
N ASP A 11 -11.57 3.48 56.98
CA ASP A 11 -10.58 2.77 57.79
C ASP A 11 -10.11 1.46 57.13
N LEU A 12 -11.03 0.71 56.51
CA LEU A 12 -10.69 -0.52 55.79
C LEU A 12 -9.81 -0.22 54.57
N VAL A 13 -10.13 0.81 53.79
CA VAL A 13 -9.34 1.24 52.62
C VAL A 13 -7.99 1.80 53.05
N ALA A 14 -7.92 2.58 54.13
CA ALA A 14 -6.67 3.13 54.65
C ALA A 14 -5.68 2.02 55.03
N ARG A 15 -6.15 0.97 55.71
CA ARG A 15 -5.33 -0.21 56.03
C ARG A 15 -4.88 -0.97 54.78
N ALA A 16 -5.77 -1.16 53.81
CA ALA A 16 -5.39 -1.79 52.54
C ALA A 16 -4.34 -0.98 51.77
N ARG A 17 -4.33 0.35 51.93
CA ARG A 17 -3.31 1.24 51.36
C ARG A 17 -1.95 1.10 52.05
N GLU A 18 -1.93 0.89 53.36
CA GLU A 18 -0.69 0.61 54.11
C GLU A 18 0.00 -0.67 53.59
N ASP A 19 -0.79 -1.67 53.18
CA ASP A 19 -0.29 -2.94 52.64
C ASP A 19 0.09 -2.89 51.16
N LEU A 20 -0.24 -1.82 50.45
CA LEU A 20 -0.03 -1.73 49.00
C LEU A 20 1.40 -2.09 48.56
N PRO A 21 2.49 -1.66 49.25
CA PRO A 21 3.84 -2.09 48.91
C PRO A 21 4.04 -3.60 48.98
N GLN A 22 3.55 -4.23 50.05
CA GLN A 22 3.61 -5.69 50.22
C GLN A 22 2.78 -6.40 49.15
N LEU A 23 1.58 -5.88 48.86
CA LEU A 23 0.72 -6.45 47.82
C LEU A 23 1.37 -6.37 46.43
N VAL A 24 2.11 -5.31 46.12
CA VAL A 24 2.91 -5.19 44.88
C VAL A 24 4.05 -6.22 44.87
N ASP A 25 4.72 -6.43 46.00
CA ASP A 25 5.77 -7.45 46.17
C ASP A 25 5.27 -8.87 45.95
N GLU A 26 4.01 -9.15 46.29
CA GLU A 26 3.37 -10.45 46.10
C GLU A 26 2.75 -10.59 44.69
N ALA A 27 2.09 -9.56 44.18
CA ALA A 27 1.41 -9.60 42.89
C ALA A 27 2.38 -9.65 41.71
N TYR A 28 3.53 -8.98 41.82
CA TYR A 28 4.56 -8.99 40.77
C TYR A 28 5.05 -10.41 40.41
N PRO A 29 5.58 -11.23 41.34
CA PRO A 29 6.03 -12.58 41.02
C PRO A 29 4.86 -13.48 40.59
N ALA A 30 3.67 -13.33 41.20
CA ALA A 30 2.49 -14.09 40.82
C ALA A 30 2.07 -13.87 39.36
N ILE A 31 2.09 -12.61 38.89
CA ILE A 31 1.81 -12.28 37.49
C ILE A 31 2.87 -12.89 36.56
N ARG A 32 4.16 -12.80 36.91
CA ARG A 32 5.24 -13.37 36.08
C ARG A 32 5.19 -14.90 35.99
N GLU A 33 4.75 -15.56 37.05
CA GLU A 33 4.59 -17.01 37.09
C GLU A 33 3.43 -17.46 36.20
N GLN A 34 2.28 -16.77 36.29
CA GLN A 34 1.02 -17.19 35.67
C GLN A 34 0.77 -16.61 34.27
N VAL A 35 1.51 -15.58 33.85
CA VAL A 35 1.29 -14.88 32.58
C VAL A 35 2.58 -14.88 31.75
N ASP A 36 2.55 -15.62 30.63
CA ASP A 36 3.71 -15.85 29.78
C ASP A 36 4.37 -14.55 29.27
N PHE A 37 3.57 -13.56 28.86
CA PHE A 37 4.06 -12.26 28.37
C PHE A 37 4.95 -11.52 29.37
N TYR A 38 4.72 -11.68 30.68
CA TYR A 38 5.49 -10.99 31.72
C TYR A 38 6.68 -11.80 32.25
N ARG A 39 6.89 -13.04 31.79
CA ARG A 39 7.86 -13.97 32.38
C ARG A 39 9.32 -13.48 32.29
N HIS A 40 9.74 -12.91 31.16
CA HIS A 40 11.17 -12.67 30.88
C HIS A 40 11.62 -11.21 30.99
N GLY A 41 10.70 -10.25 31.13
CA GLY A 41 11.04 -8.83 31.35
C GLY A 41 11.57 -8.08 30.13
N ASP A 42 11.56 -8.71 28.94
CA ASP A 42 12.14 -8.15 27.71
C ASP A 42 11.32 -6.99 27.13
N VAL A 43 10.00 -7.07 27.23
CA VAL A 43 9.06 -6.10 26.64
C VAL A 43 8.54 -5.11 27.69
N VAL A 44 8.34 -5.59 28.92
CA VAL A 44 7.90 -4.79 30.07
C VAL A 44 8.94 -5.00 31.16
N SER A 45 9.62 -3.93 31.54
CA SER A 45 10.67 -4.01 32.55
C SER A 45 10.09 -4.35 33.92
N VAL A 46 10.96 -4.82 34.83
CA VAL A 46 10.60 -5.08 36.23
C VAL A 46 9.96 -3.85 36.87
N ASP A 47 10.61 -2.70 36.73
CA ASP A 47 10.16 -1.44 37.32
C ASP A 47 8.82 -0.99 36.71
N GLU A 48 8.67 -1.13 35.40
CA GLU A 48 7.43 -0.77 34.70
C GLU A 48 6.24 -1.63 35.14
N LEU A 49 6.43 -2.95 35.28
CA LEU A 49 5.36 -3.83 35.74
C LEU A 49 4.98 -3.52 37.19
N ARG A 50 5.97 -3.36 38.08
CA ARG A 50 5.71 -3.04 39.50
C ARG A 50 5.01 -1.69 39.66
N GLN A 51 5.44 -0.68 38.91
CA GLN A 51 4.79 0.64 38.90
C GLN A 51 3.35 0.55 38.37
N SER A 52 3.12 -0.21 37.30
CA SER A 52 1.78 -0.43 36.75
C SER A 52 0.85 -1.11 37.77
N ILE A 53 1.31 -2.15 38.48
CA ILE A 53 0.55 -2.80 39.56
C ILE A 53 0.22 -1.78 40.66
N ALA A 54 1.22 -1.06 41.16
CA ALA A 54 1.06 -0.10 42.25
C ALA A 54 0.07 1.02 41.90
N HIS A 55 0.19 1.61 40.71
CA HIS A 55 -0.71 2.68 40.28
C HIS A 55 -2.15 2.18 40.10
N ASN A 56 -2.35 1.00 39.51
CA ASN A 56 -3.69 0.46 39.27
C ASN A 56 -4.39 0.09 40.57
N LEU A 57 -3.71 -0.60 41.48
CA LEU A 57 -4.27 -0.97 42.79
C LEU A 57 -4.48 0.27 43.67
N GLY A 58 -3.53 1.21 43.68
CA GLY A 58 -3.66 2.48 44.39
C GLY A 58 -4.84 3.31 43.91
N GLY A 59 -5.01 3.44 42.59
CA GLY A 59 -6.16 4.12 41.99
C GLY A 59 -7.49 3.44 42.31
N LEU A 60 -7.52 2.10 42.36
CA LEU A 60 -8.71 1.34 42.75
C LEU A 60 -9.08 1.60 44.22
N LEU A 61 -8.09 1.67 45.12
CA LEU A 61 -8.29 2.05 46.52
C LEU A 61 -8.77 3.51 46.65
N ASP A 62 -8.25 4.44 45.86
CA ASP A 62 -8.75 5.82 45.83
C ASP A 62 -10.24 5.87 45.43
N ALA A 63 -10.62 5.09 44.41
CA ALA A 63 -11.99 5.04 43.90
C ALA A 63 -12.99 4.39 44.87
N LEU A 64 -12.54 3.53 45.80
CA LEU A 64 -13.41 3.00 46.86
C LEU A 64 -13.79 4.08 47.89
N VAL A 65 -12.94 5.09 48.08
CA VAL A 65 -13.21 6.23 48.97
C VAL A 65 -13.98 7.32 48.24
N GLU A 66 -13.64 7.59 46.98
CA GLU A 66 -14.27 8.61 46.15
C GLU A 66 -14.74 8.01 44.82
N PRO A 67 -15.90 7.31 44.78
CA PRO A 67 -16.38 6.61 43.59
C PRO A 67 -16.71 7.51 42.40
N ALA A 68 -16.93 8.81 42.64
CA ALA A 68 -17.14 9.80 41.58
C ALA A 68 -15.85 10.14 40.82
N GLY A 69 -14.68 9.75 41.34
CA GLY A 69 -13.38 9.99 40.72
C GLY A 69 -13.10 9.03 39.56
N SER A 70 -12.80 9.59 38.38
CA SER A 70 -12.42 8.83 37.19
C SER A 70 -10.91 8.56 37.07
N ALA A 71 -10.10 8.95 38.07
CA ALA A 71 -8.64 8.84 38.03
C ALA A 71 -8.17 7.39 37.82
N HIS A 72 -8.81 6.42 38.49
CA HIS A 72 -8.48 5.00 38.35
C HIS A 72 -8.69 4.48 36.91
N LEU A 73 -9.72 4.99 36.22
CA LEU A 73 -9.98 4.66 34.81
C LEU A 73 -8.88 5.22 33.90
N SER A 74 -8.37 6.43 34.20
CA SER A 74 -7.24 7.00 33.46
C SER A 74 -5.98 6.14 33.59
N VAL A 75 -5.66 5.71 34.82
CA VAL A 75 -4.49 4.84 35.09
C VAL A 75 -4.60 3.49 34.37
N ALA A 76 -5.78 2.87 34.39
CA ALA A 76 -6.04 1.64 33.65
C ALA A 76 -5.96 1.85 32.15
N GLY A 77 -6.50 2.96 31.64
CA GLY A 77 -6.40 3.35 30.25
C GLY A 77 -4.95 3.58 29.80
N GLU A 78 -4.12 4.23 30.61
CA GLU A 78 -2.68 4.41 30.35
C GLU A 78 -1.95 3.06 30.25
N THR A 79 -2.27 2.13 31.15
CA THR A 79 -1.75 0.77 31.10
C THR A 79 -2.21 0.06 29.81
N GLY A 80 -3.48 0.18 29.44
CA GLY A 80 -4.04 -0.33 28.19
C GLY A 80 -3.30 0.19 26.96
N ARG A 81 -3.07 1.51 26.87
CA ARG A 81 -2.29 2.13 25.77
C ARG A 81 -0.86 1.62 25.73
N ALA A 82 -0.17 1.57 26.88
CA ALA A 82 1.21 1.09 26.95
C ALA A 82 1.32 -0.36 26.44
N ARG A 83 0.45 -1.25 26.92
CA ARG A 83 0.40 -2.65 26.50
C ARG A 83 -0.01 -2.84 25.04
N GLY A 84 -0.91 -2.00 24.54
CA GLY A 84 -1.25 -1.93 23.11
C GLY A 84 -0.03 -1.58 22.25
N ARG A 85 0.78 -0.60 22.68
CA ARG A 85 2.02 -0.22 21.98
C ARG A 85 3.08 -1.31 21.99
N GLN A 86 3.16 -2.04 23.10
CA GLN A 86 4.04 -3.19 23.30
C GLN A 86 3.52 -4.48 22.63
N ARG A 87 2.34 -4.45 22.00
CA ARG A 87 1.70 -5.60 21.34
C ARG A 87 1.46 -6.79 22.29
N ALA A 88 1.18 -6.51 23.55
CA ALA A 88 0.84 -7.52 24.54
C ALA A 88 -0.49 -8.20 24.19
N PRO A 89 -0.65 -9.53 24.32
CA PRO A 89 -1.95 -10.17 24.12
C PRO A 89 -2.98 -9.66 25.13
N LEU A 90 -4.08 -9.04 24.66
CA LEU A 90 -5.12 -8.48 25.53
C LEU A 90 -5.64 -9.48 26.60
N PRO A 91 -5.88 -10.78 26.30
CA PRO A 91 -6.30 -11.74 27.31
C PRO A 91 -5.28 -11.90 28.46
N GLU A 92 -3.98 -11.79 28.17
CA GLU A 92 -2.92 -11.88 29.18
C GLU A 92 -2.83 -10.61 30.03
N VAL A 93 -3.05 -9.44 29.43
CA VAL A 93 -3.14 -8.18 30.18
C VAL A 93 -4.33 -8.21 31.15
N LEU A 94 -5.49 -8.66 30.69
CA LEU A 94 -6.68 -8.83 31.53
C LEU A 94 -6.47 -9.92 32.61
N HIS A 95 -5.71 -10.97 32.30
CA HIS A 95 -5.35 -11.98 33.30
C HIS A 95 -4.50 -11.39 34.43
N ALA A 96 -3.49 -10.56 34.11
CA ALA A 96 -2.68 -9.88 35.13
C ALA A 96 -3.51 -8.96 36.04
N PHE A 97 -4.48 -8.23 35.48
CA PHE A 97 -5.41 -7.40 36.27
C PHE A 97 -6.27 -8.24 37.20
N ARG A 98 -6.79 -9.38 36.73
CA ARG A 98 -7.56 -10.30 37.57
C ARG A 98 -6.72 -10.83 38.72
N ILE A 99 -5.47 -11.24 38.48
CA ILE A 99 -4.55 -11.70 39.54
C ILE A 99 -4.38 -10.60 40.60
N ALA A 100 -3.99 -9.40 40.20
CA ALA A 100 -3.77 -8.30 41.15
C ALA A 100 -5.03 -7.92 41.94
N ASN A 101 -6.19 -7.85 41.28
CA ASN A 101 -7.46 -7.49 41.91
C ASN A 101 -7.96 -8.60 42.87
N THR A 102 -7.78 -9.88 42.50
CA THR A 102 -8.08 -11.01 43.41
C THR A 102 -7.17 -10.97 44.64
N MET A 103 -5.88 -10.68 44.47
CA MET A 103 -4.97 -10.57 45.62
C MET A 103 -5.33 -9.38 46.52
N LEU A 104 -5.74 -8.24 45.96
CA LEU A 104 -6.27 -7.12 46.75
C LEU A 104 -7.50 -7.54 47.57
N TRP A 105 -8.45 -8.22 46.94
CA TRP A 105 -9.64 -8.74 47.60
C TRP A 105 -9.28 -9.69 48.75
N ASP A 106 -8.40 -10.66 48.51
CA ASP A 106 -7.99 -11.64 49.51
C ASP A 106 -7.29 -10.96 50.71
N HIS A 107 -6.48 -9.93 50.46
CA HIS A 107 -5.82 -9.13 51.49
C HIS A 107 -6.85 -8.41 52.37
N MET A 108 -7.85 -7.77 51.76
CA MET A 108 -8.94 -7.11 52.47
C MET A 108 -9.81 -8.11 53.24
N ALA A 109 -10.14 -9.26 52.65
CA ALA A 109 -10.95 -10.31 53.27
C ALA A 109 -10.26 -10.95 54.48
N CYS A 110 -8.95 -11.18 54.42
CA CYS A 110 -8.17 -11.72 55.53
C CYS A 110 -8.22 -10.81 56.77
N ARG A 111 -8.26 -9.49 56.58
CA ARG A 111 -8.30 -8.51 57.68
C ARG A 111 -9.63 -8.44 58.42
N VAL A 112 -10.72 -8.83 57.78
CA VAL A 112 -12.07 -8.87 58.39
C VAL A 112 -12.41 -10.28 58.89
N ARG A 113 -11.54 -11.27 58.63
CA ARG A 113 -11.69 -12.63 59.17
C ARG A 113 -11.50 -12.60 60.69
N GLY A 114 -12.51 -13.08 61.43
CA GLY A 114 -12.49 -13.14 62.90
C GLY A 114 -13.04 -11.90 63.61
N THR A 115 -13.44 -10.85 62.89
CA THR A 115 -14.20 -9.73 63.46
C THR A 115 -15.66 -10.10 63.72
N VAL A 116 -16.20 -9.72 64.88
CA VAL A 116 -17.62 -9.93 65.26
C VAL A 116 -18.42 -8.62 65.21
N ASP A 117 -17.78 -7.52 64.81
CA ASP A 117 -18.42 -6.20 64.72
C ASP A 117 -19.25 -6.06 63.43
N LEU A 118 -20.56 -5.90 63.60
CA LEU A 118 -21.53 -5.74 62.49
C LEU A 118 -21.22 -4.52 61.61
N ARG A 119 -20.57 -3.47 62.14
CA ARG A 119 -20.20 -2.29 61.35
C ARG A 119 -19.08 -2.60 60.37
N SER A 120 -18.04 -3.30 60.82
CA SER A 120 -16.93 -3.76 59.99
C SER A 120 -17.39 -4.75 58.91
N LEU A 121 -18.33 -5.65 59.25
CA LEU A 121 -18.94 -6.57 58.27
C LEU A 121 -19.80 -5.84 57.23
N GLY A 122 -20.57 -4.83 57.64
CA GLY A 122 -21.34 -3.99 56.71
C GLY A 122 -20.43 -3.20 55.75
N ALA A 123 -19.38 -2.56 56.27
CA ALA A 123 -18.40 -1.85 55.45
C ALA A 123 -17.68 -2.77 54.46
N PHE A 124 -17.35 -3.99 54.86
CA PHE A 124 -16.75 -4.99 53.96
C PHE A 124 -17.70 -5.39 52.82
N ALA A 125 -18.99 -5.61 53.10
CA ALA A 125 -19.98 -5.91 52.07
C ALA A 125 -20.20 -4.74 51.09
N GLU A 126 -20.19 -3.49 51.58
CA GLU A 126 -20.23 -2.28 50.76
C GLU A 126 -19.00 -2.21 49.83
N VAL A 127 -17.79 -2.39 50.39
CA VAL A 127 -16.54 -2.43 49.61
C VAL A 127 -16.53 -3.56 48.60
N ALA A 128 -17.00 -4.76 48.94
CA ALA A 128 -17.05 -5.90 48.02
C ALA A 128 -17.88 -5.57 46.77
N THR A 129 -19.04 -4.94 46.97
CA THR A 129 -19.95 -4.55 45.89
C THR A 129 -19.32 -3.46 45.01
N LEU A 130 -18.72 -2.44 45.63
CA LEU A 130 -18.04 -1.35 44.91
C LEU A 130 -16.82 -1.86 44.15
N LEU A 131 -16.00 -2.71 44.77
CA LEU A 131 -14.79 -3.27 44.16
C LEU A 131 -15.12 -4.04 42.89
N TRP A 132 -16.20 -4.82 42.88
CA TRP A 132 -16.64 -5.54 41.68
C TRP A 132 -16.95 -4.59 40.52
N HIS A 133 -17.74 -3.54 40.77
CA HIS A 133 -18.09 -2.54 39.75
C HIS A 133 -16.88 -1.74 39.27
N LEU A 134 -15.97 -1.38 40.17
CA LEU A 134 -14.76 -0.65 39.83
C LEU A 134 -13.79 -1.50 39.01
N CYS A 135 -13.60 -2.78 39.36
CA CYS A 135 -12.79 -3.71 38.57
C CYS A 135 -13.32 -3.89 37.15
N ASP A 136 -14.65 -3.99 37.00
CA ASP A 136 -15.30 -4.11 35.69
C ASP A 136 -15.10 -2.83 34.85
N ALA A 137 -15.31 -1.66 35.45
CA ALA A 137 -15.05 -0.37 34.81
C ALA A 137 -13.57 -0.19 34.43
N GLN A 138 -12.65 -0.64 35.28
CA GLN A 138 -11.21 -0.64 35.03
C GLN A 138 -10.83 -1.54 33.84
N ALA A 139 -11.40 -2.76 33.77
CA ALA A 139 -11.18 -3.69 32.68
C ALA A 139 -11.73 -3.15 31.34
N GLN A 140 -12.89 -2.48 31.37
CA GLN A 140 -13.47 -1.82 30.21
C GLN A 140 -12.60 -0.65 29.73
N ALA A 141 -12.20 0.26 30.63
CA ALA A 141 -11.34 1.39 30.31
C ALA A 141 -9.98 0.96 29.73
N LEU A 142 -9.38 -0.09 30.30
CA LEU A 142 -8.16 -0.70 29.76
C LEU A 142 -8.39 -1.26 28.35
N THR A 143 -9.48 -2.00 28.14
CA THR A 143 -9.79 -2.65 26.86
C THR A 143 -9.99 -1.63 25.75
N ASP A 144 -10.74 -0.56 26.02
CA ASP A 144 -11.01 0.49 25.05
C ASP A 144 -9.71 1.22 24.69
N ALA A 145 -8.93 1.64 25.70
CA ALA A 145 -7.67 2.33 25.47
C ALA A 145 -6.61 1.46 24.77
N TYR A 146 -6.61 0.15 25.04
CA TYR A 146 -5.78 -0.83 24.31
C TYR A 146 -6.19 -0.89 22.83
N ARG A 147 -7.49 -1.05 22.55
CA ARG A 147 -8.02 -1.13 21.18
C ARG A 147 -7.69 0.13 20.39
N ASP A 148 -7.96 1.29 20.97
CA ASP A 148 -7.65 2.59 20.35
C ASP A 148 -6.16 2.69 20.02
N SER A 149 -5.28 2.37 20.97
CA SER A 149 -3.83 2.43 20.73
C SER A 149 -3.37 1.45 19.65
N THR A 150 -3.94 0.24 19.58
CA THR A 150 -3.59 -0.71 18.52
C THR A 150 -4.11 -0.26 17.15
N ALA A 151 -5.31 0.33 17.09
CA ALA A 151 -5.89 0.89 15.87
C ALA A 151 -5.07 2.08 15.37
N GLU A 152 -4.63 2.97 16.27
CA GLU A 152 -3.74 4.10 15.94
C GLU A 152 -2.42 3.63 15.33
N LEU A 153 -1.82 2.56 15.86
CA LEU A 153 -0.59 1.99 15.32
C LEU A 153 -0.77 1.41 13.92
N VAL A 154 -1.84 0.65 13.70
CA VAL A 154 -2.17 0.10 12.38
C VAL A 154 -2.41 1.24 11.38
N ALA A 155 -3.19 2.25 11.77
CA ALA A 155 -3.45 3.42 10.92
C ALA A 155 -2.19 4.26 10.65
N ALA A 156 -1.28 4.39 11.62
CA ALA A 156 0.00 5.07 11.42
C ALA A 156 0.90 4.29 10.45
N GLN A 157 0.94 2.97 10.55
CA GLN A 157 1.69 2.10 9.65
C GLN A 157 1.13 2.18 8.22
N GLU A 158 -0.18 2.14 8.04
CA GLU A 158 -0.82 2.23 6.73
C GLU A 158 -0.60 3.61 6.10
N ARG A 159 -0.74 4.70 6.88
CA ARG A 159 -0.41 6.07 6.42
C ARG A 159 1.06 6.19 5.99
N ARG A 160 1.98 5.58 6.74
CA ARG A 160 3.40 5.56 6.37
C ARG A 160 3.63 4.81 5.08
N ARG A 161 3.01 3.64 4.90
CA ARG A 161 3.11 2.83 3.67
C ARG A 161 2.55 3.61 2.47
N ALA A 162 1.39 4.25 2.61
CA ALA A 162 0.80 5.08 1.56
C ALA A 162 1.72 6.25 1.15
N ALA A 163 2.28 6.98 2.13
CA ALA A 163 3.21 8.07 1.86
C ALA A 163 4.48 7.62 1.11
N LEU A 164 4.99 6.42 1.40
CA LEU A 164 6.12 5.84 0.68
C LEU A 164 5.76 5.50 -0.78
N VAL A 165 4.57 4.96 -1.02
CA VAL A 165 4.10 4.69 -2.40
C VAL A 165 3.91 5.99 -3.18
N ASP A 166 3.36 7.03 -2.53
CA ASP A 166 3.20 8.35 -3.14
C ASP A 166 4.55 9.00 -3.48
N ALA A 167 5.56 8.81 -2.63
CA ALA A 167 6.92 9.23 -2.91
C ALA A 167 7.48 8.57 -4.19
N LEU A 168 7.26 7.26 -4.37
CA LEU A 168 7.66 6.56 -5.60
C LEU A 168 6.95 7.09 -6.84
N PHE A 169 5.63 7.31 -6.75
CA PHE A 169 4.84 7.78 -7.88
C PHE A 169 5.10 9.24 -8.26
N SER A 170 5.42 10.08 -7.28
CA SER A 170 5.76 11.50 -7.50
C SER A 170 7.23 11.71 -7.85
N GLY A 171 8.10 10.74 -7.53
CA GLY A 171 9.56 10.87 -7.65
C GLY A 171 10.16 11.81 -6.58
N GLN A 172 9.40 12.17 -5.55
CA GLN A 172 9.88 13.04 -4.48
C GLN A 172 10.74 12.28 -3.47
N ILE A 173 11.73 12.96 -2.90
CA ILE A 173 12.51 12.46 -1.77
C ILE A 173 11.65 12.63 -0.51
N VAL A 174 11.45 11.54 0.23
CA VAL A 174 10.69 11.53 1.49
C VAL A 174 11.60 10.98 2.58
N LEU A 175 11.61 11.62 3.76
CA LEU A 175 12.47 11.23 4.91
C LEU A 175 13.98 11.20 4.59
N ASN A 176 14.45 12.05 3.68
CA ASN A 176 15.82 12.02 3.12
C ASN A 176 16.17 10.72 2.37
N SER A 177 15.15 9.92 2.03
CA SER A 177 15.29 8.65 1.32
C SER A 177 14.98 8.81 -0.16
N GLY A 178 15.93 8.40 -1.00
CA GLY A 178 15.73 8.30 -2.44
C GLY A 178 14.84 7.10 -2.84
N PRO A 179 14.41 6.98 -4.11
CA PRO A 179 13.50 5.92 -4.57
C PRO A 179 13.95 4.49 -4.22
N TRP A 180 15.26 4.24 -4.22
CA TRP A 180 15.84 2.95 -3.84
C TRP A 180 15.55 2.57 -2.37
N GLU A 181 15.76 3.51 -1.44
CA GLU A 181 15.50 3.29 -0.01
C GLU A 181 14.01 3.09 0.26
N VAL A 182 13.17 3.88 -0.41
CA VAL A 182 11.72 3.76 -0.34
C VAL A 182 11.27 2.38 -0.82
N GLY A 183 11.82 1.89 -1.94
CA GLY A 183 11.54 0.53 -2.44
C GLY A 183 11.91 -0.56 -1.44
N LYS A 184 13.07 -0.43 -0.78
CA LYS A 184 13.50 -1.36 0.27
C LYS A 184 12.56 -1.34 1.48
N MET A 185 12.10 -0.16 1.92
CA MET A 185 11.12 -0.02 3.00
C MET A 185 9.76 -0.63 2.65
N LEU A 186 9.38 -0.63 1.38
CA LEU A 186 8.16 -1.27 0.88
C LEU A 186 8.34 -2.78 0.61
N GLY A 187 9.55 -3.30 0.72
CA GLY A 187 9.90 -4.71 0.48
C GLY A 187 10.01 -5.08 -1.01
N LEU A 188 10.00 -4.12 -1.93
CA LEU A 188 10.11 -4.42 -3.36
C LEU A 188 11.48 -5.04 -3.67
N SER A 189 11.51 -6.08 -4.52
CA SER A 189 12.79 -6.62 -5.01
C SER A 189 13.38 -5.64 -6.02
N LEU A 190 14.62 -5.22 -5.74
CA LEU A 190 15.36 -4.23 -6.53
C LEU A 190 16.23 -4.86 -7.62
N ASP A 191 16.40 -6.19 -7.56
CA ASP A 191 17.13 -6.98 -8.55
C ASP A 191 16.21 -7.50 -9.67
N GLY A 192 14.89 -7.38 -9.46
CA GLY A 192 13.86 -7.80 -10.40
C GLY A 192 13.40 -6.71 -11.37
N SER A 193 12.45 -7.12 -12.20
CA SER A 193 11.71 -6.25 -13.11
C SER A 193 10.52 -5.63 -12.38
N LEU A 194 10.15 -4.40 -12.74
CA LEU A 194 9.04 -3.65 -12.14
C LEU A 194 7.98 -3.34 -13.20
N VAL A 195 6.72 -3.31 -12.79
CA VAL A 195 5.58 -2.88 -13.62
C VAL A 195 4.66 -2.00 -12.78
N VAL A 196 4.20 -0.89 -13.36
CA VAL A 196 3.11 -0.10 -12.77
C VAL A 196 1.79 -0.52 -13.38
N VAL A 197 0.80 -0.75 -12.53
CA VAL A 197 -0.57 -1.08 -12.92
C VAL A 197 -1.51 -0.03 -12.36
N VAL A 198 -2.43 0.47 -13.17
CA VAL A 198 -3.51 1.37 -12.75
C VAL A 198 -4.83 0.70 -13.09
N VAL A 199 -5.65 0.47 -12.07
CA VAL A 199 -6.95 -0.21 -12.21
C VAL A 199 -8.07 0.76 -11.86
N GLU A 200 -9.05 0.85 -12.75
CA GLU A 200 -10.34 1.47 -12.45
C GLU A 200 -11.32 0.39 -11.97
N THR A 201 -12.10 0.71 -10.95
CA THR A 201 -13.08 -0.20 -10.34
C THR A 201 -14.48 0.40 -10.38
N ALA A 202 -15.50 -0.45 -10.52
CA ALA A 202 -16.91 -0.06 -10.40
C ALA A 202 -17.40 0.00 -8.95
N GLY A 203 -16.69 -0.65 -8.01
CA GLY A 203 -16.99 -0.68 -6.57
C GLY A 203 -15.87 -0.03 -5.74
N PRO A 204 -15.92 -0.13 -4.40
CA PRO A 204 -14.89 0.42 -3.51
C PRO A 204 -13.48 -0.02 -3.93
N PRO A 205 -12.56 0.91 -4.26
CA PRO A 205 -11.20 0.58 -4.67
C PRO A 205 -10.41 -0.25 -3.66
N GLN A 206 -10.75 -0.14 -2.38
CA GLN A 206 -10.08 -0.85 -1.29
C GLN A 206 -10.24 -2.37 -1.42
N ASP A 207 -11.44 -2.84 -1.77
CA ASP A 207 -11.75 -4.27 -1.84
C ASP A 207 -11.07 -4.92 -3.04
N GLY A 208 -11.13 -4.26 -4.21
CA GLY A 208 -10.44 -4.72 -5.42
C GLY A 208 -8.93 -4.75 -5.24
N ARG A 209 -8.34 -3.69 -4.67
CA ARG A 209 -6.90 -3.66 -4.34
C ARG A 209 -6.50 -4.80 -3.41
N ALA A 210 -7.24 -5.02 -2.32
CA ALA A 210 -6.90 -6.05 -1.34
C ALA A 210 -6.92 -7.47 -1.95
N ALA A 211 -7.88 -7.75 -2.84
CA ALA A 211 -7.94 -9.00 -3.57
C ALA A 211 -6.73 -9.18 -4.50
N VAL A 212 -6.36 -8.16 -5.26
CA VAL A 212 -5.18 -8.17 -6.16
C VAL A 212 -3.89 -8.34 -5.37
N GLU A 213 -3.68 -7.56 -4.31
CA GLU A 213 -2.46 -7.62 -3.47
C GLU A 213 -2.29 -9.00 -2.84
N LYS A 214 -3.37 -9.60 -2.33
CA LYS A 214 -3.35 -10.96 -1.78
C LYS A 214 -2.96 -12.01 -2.84
N GLN A 215 -3.60 -11.99 -4.01
CA GLN A 215 -3.34 -12.97 -5.06
C GLN A 215 -1.91 -12.85 -5.64
N LEU A 216 -1.37 -11.63 -5.74
CA LEU A 216 0.03 -11.43 -6.14
C LEU A 216 0.99 -12.01 -5.10
N ALA A 217 0.74 -11.77 -3.81
CA ALA A 217 1.57 -12.27 -2.71
C ALA A 217 1.57 -13.81 -2.64
N GLU A 218 0.44 -14.48 -2.89
CA GLU A 218 0.34 -15.95 -2.97
C GLU A 218 1.26 -16.56 -4.06
N HIS A 219 1.60 -15.78 -5.08
CA HIS A 219 2.51 -16.17 -6.17
C HIS A 219 3.92 -15.60 -6.01
N GLY A 220 4.25 -15.06 -4.84
CA GLY A 220 5.57 -14.52 -4.51
C GLY A 220 5.89 -13.18 -5.19
N MET A 221 4.90 -12.44 -5.68
CA MET A 221 5.08 -11.11 -6.24
C MET A 221 4.83 -10.06 -5.15
N ILE A 222 5.83 -9.21 -4.89
CA ILE A 222 5.70 -8.13 -3.91
C ILE A 222 5.14 -6.91 -4.61
N SER A 223 4.14 -6.28 -4.02
CA SER A 223 3.50 -5.09 -4.58
C SER A 223 3.26 -4.02 -3.52
N ALA A 224 3.15 -2.77 -3.97
CA ALA A 224 2.84 -1.63 -3.13
C ALA A 224 1.85 -0.72 -3.85
N TRP A 225 0.77 -0.35 -3.17
CA TRP A 225 -0.43 0.22 -3.78
C TRP A 225 -0.80 1.56 -3.16
N HIS A 226 -1.33 2.45 -3.99
CA HIS A 226 -1.97 3.70 -3.62
C HIS A 226 -3.41 3.71 -4.14
N VAL A 227 -4.33 4.25 -3.36
CA VAL A 227 -5.75 4.35 -3.69
C VAL A 227 -6.15 5.82 -3.81
N ASN A 228 -6.87 6.15 -4.89
CA ASN A 228 -7.56 7.42 -5.10
C ASN A 228 -9.08 7.16 -5.26
N SER A 229 -9.87 8.22 -5.44
CA SER A 229 -11.34 8.24 -5.42
C SER A 229 -12.04 7.21 -6.32
N SER A 230 -11.46 6.84 -7.46
CA SER A 230 -12.04 5.83 -8.39
C SER A 230 -11.05 4.85 -8.99
N LEU A 231 -9.77 4.93 -8.60
CA LEU A 231 -8.70 4.10 -9.14
C LEU A 231 -7.72 3.71 -8.05
N TYR A 232 -7.04 2.59 -8.24
CA TYR A 232 -5.87 2.23 -7.47
C TYR A 232 -4.69 1.94 -8.39
N ALA A 233 -3.52 2.42 -7.99
CA ALA A 233 -2.27 2.28 -8.73
C ALA A 233 -1.27 1.50 -7.89
N GLY A 234 -0.55 0.57 -8.49
CA GLY A 234 0.42 -0.27 -7.80
C GLY A 234 1.72 -0.43 -8.56
N VAL A 235 2.81 -0.49 -7.82
CA VAL A 235 4.11 -0.97 -8.31
C VAL A 235 4.22 -2.44 -7.95
N ILE A 236 4.48 -3.30 -8.93
CA ILE A 236 4.63 -4.73 -8.76
C ILE A 236 6.08 -5.09 -9.11
N SER A 237 6.74 -5.80 -8.19
CA SER A 237 8.04 -6.40 -8.38
C SER A 237 7.90 -7.84 -8.87
N LEU A 238 8.59 -8.15 -9.97
CA LEU A 238 8.48 -9.37 -10.74
C LEU A 238 9.87 -9.96 -10.99
N ARG A 239 9.94 -11.29 -11.04
CA ARG A 239 11.02 -12.00 -11.74
C ARG A 239 10.76 -11.98 -13.24
N ASP A 240 11.81 -12.17 -14.05
CA ASP A 240 11.74 -12.07 -15.52
C ASP A 240 10.71 -13.05 -16.15
N ASP A 241 10.40 -14.16 -15.49
CA ASP A 241 9.44 -15.17 -15.93
C ASP A 241 8.00 -14.95 -15.44
N GLN A 242 7.75 -13.96 -14.56
CA GLN A 242 6.46 -13.79 -13.88
C GLN A 242 5.47 -12.86 -14.59
N TYR A 243 5.86 -12.19 -15.68
CA TYR A 243 4.99 -11.21 -16.35
C TYR A 243 3.65 -11.80 -16.82
N ALA A 244 3.67 -12.96 -17.49
CA ALA A 244 2.45 -13.63 -17.96
C ALA A 244 1.59 -14.16 -16.80
N LEU A 245 2.21 -14.50 -15.66
CA LEU A 245 1.49 -14.91 -14.45
C LEU A 245 0.80 -13.71 -13.80
N MET A 246 1.48 -12.57 -13.68
CA MET A 246 0.90 -11.32 -13.19
C MET A 246 -0.37 -10.94 -13.96
N LEU A 247 -0.36 -11.00 -15.30
CA LEU A 247 -1.55 -10.71 -16.11
C LEU A 247 -2.73 -11.64 -15.81
N ARG A 248 -2.47 -12.92 -15.54
CA ARG A 248 -3.51 -13.89 -15.15
C ARG A 248 -4.08 -13.56 -13.77
N VAL A 249 -3.21 -13.26 -12.81
CA VAL A 249 -3.60 -12.87 -11.45
C VAL A 249 -4.49 -11.63 -11.45
N LEU A 250 -4.10 -10.58 -12.19
CA LEU A 250 -4.87 -9.34 -12.29
C LEU A 250 -6.29 -9.61 -12.83
N ARG A 251 -6.43 -10.45 -13.86
CA ARG A 251 -7.74 -10.84 -14.41
C ARG A 251 -8.58 -11.61 -13.40
N GLN A 252 -8.00 -12.58 -12.70
CA GLN A 252 -8.70 -13.42 -11.73
C GLN A 252 -9.14 -12.65 -10.49
N ALA A 253 -8.33 -11.68 -10.05
CA ALA A 253 -8.64 -10.83 -8.91
C ALA A 253 -9.67 -9.72 -9.21
N GLY A 254 -10.19 -9.67 -10.45
CA GLY A 254 -11.25 -8.73 -10.83
C GLY A 254 -10.75 -7.34 -11.24
N ALA A 255 -9.48 -7.17 -11.62
CA ALA A 255 -9.02 -5.95 -12.27
C ALA A 255 -9.57 -5.89 -13.71
N THR A 256 -10.82 -5.44 -13.84
CA THR A 256 -11.57 -5.49 -15.10
C THR A 256 -11.09 -4.46 -16.11
N ARG A 257 -10.77 -3.23 -15.68
CA ARG A 257 -10.26 -2.16 -16.55
C ARG A 257 -8.93 -1.64 -16.00
N ALA A 258 -7.83 -2.08 -16.61
CA ALA A 258 -6.49 -1.76 -16.12
C ALA A 258 -5.51 -1.37 -17.23
N GLY A 259 -4.76 -0.30 -17.00
CA GLY A 259 -3.61 0.08 -17.81
C GLY A 259 -2.30 -0.34 -17.15
N LEU A 260 -1.36 -0.86 -17.92
CA LEU A 260 -0.05 -1.31 -17.46
C LEU A 260 1.07 -0.53 -18.14
N SER A 261 2.13 -0.23 -17.40
CA SER A 261 3.36 0.27 -17.99
C SER A 261 4.13 -0.86 -18.70
N PRO A 262 5.10 -0.52 -19.57
CA PRO A 262 6.16 -1.46 -19.92
C PRO A 262 6.94 -1.88 -18.67
N VAL A 263 7.65 -3.01 -18.79
CA VAL A 263 8.61 -3.45 -17.78
C VAL A 263 9.77 -2.46 -17.66
N TYR A 264 10.13 -2.09 -16.44
CA TYR A 264 11.25 -1.20 -16.13
C TYR A 264 12.09 -1.75 -14.96
N ARG A 265 13.30 -1.21 -14.74
CA ARG A 265 14.23 -1.74 -13.71
C ARG A 265 14.65 -0.74 -12.64
N SER A 266 14.50 0.55 -12.90
CA SER A 266 14.87 1.60 -11.93
C SER A 266 13.63 2.16 -11.25
N LEU A 267 13.59 2.16 -9.92
CA LEU A 267 12.51 2.82 -9.18
C LEU A 267 12.39 4.31 -9.47
N ALA A 268 13.46 4.97 -9.95
CA ALA A 268 13.40 6.35 -10.39
C ALA A 268 12.50 6.56 -11.63
N ASP A 269 12.25 5.52 -12.43
CA ASP A 269 11.36 5.57 -13.60
C ASP A 269 9.87 5.37 -13.23
N THR A 270 9.56 5.10 -11.96
CA THR A 270 8.18 4.86 -11.49
C THR A 270 7.19 5.97 -11.85
N PRO A 271 7.54 7.28 -11.77
CA PRO A 271 6.63 8.34 -12.21
C PRO A 271 6.29 8.28 -13.71
N ARG A 272 7.31 7.97 -14.54
CA ARG A 272 7.12 7.77 -15.99
C ARG A 272 6.26 6.53 -16.26
N ALA A 273 6.55 5.41 -15.58
CA ALA A 273 5.78 4.19 -15.72
C ALA A 273 4.30 4.39 -15.33
N LEU A 274 4.03 5.14 -14.25
CA LEU A 274 2.67 5.52 -13.88
C LEU A 274 1.96 6.33 -14.96
N HIS A 275 2.64 7.31 -15.56
CA HIS A 275 2.07 8.08 -16.67
C HIS A 275 1.70 7.16 -17.85
N LEU A 276 2.58 6.25 -18.26
CA LEU A 276 2.32 5.30 -19.34
C LEU A 276 1.15 4.35 -19.03
N ALA A 277 1.08 3.82 -17.82
CA ALA A 277 -0.03 2.98 -17.38
C ALA A 277 -1.37 3.74 -17.42
N ARG A 278 -1.40 5.02 -17.03
CA ARG A 278 -2.59 5.87 -17.15
C ARG A 278 -2.99 6.11 -18.60
N THR A 279 -2.02 6.32 -19.49
CA THR A 279 -2.28 6.46 -20.93
C THR A 279 -2.91 5.19 -21.50
N ALA A 280 -2.37 4.01 -21.18
CA ALA A 280 -2.95 2.75 -21.62
C ALA A 280 -4.37 2.50 -21.08
N LEU A 281 -4.64 2.93 -19.84
CA LEU A 281 -5.98 2.89 -19.25
C LEU A 281 -6.95 3.79 -20.02
N ALA A 282 -6.52 5.00 -20.40
CA ALA A 282 -7.35 5.97 -21.12
C ALA A 282 -7.74 5.50 -22.53
N GLU A 283 -6.95 4.63 -23.15
CA GLU A 283 -7.28 4.00 -24.44
C GLU A 283 -8.39 2.95 -24.32
N ILE A 284 -8.68 2.44 -23.13
CA ILE A 284 -9.78 1.48 -22.91
C ILE A 284 -11.08 2.27 -22.76
N PRO A 285 -12.08 2.07 -23.63
CA PRO A 285 -13.39 2.71 -23.50
C PRO A 285 -14.03 2.50 -22.11
N PRO A 286 -14.75 3.49 -21.56
CA PRO A 286 -15.50 3.30 -20.32
C PRO A 286 -16.49 2.14 -20.43
N GLY A 287 -16.54 1.28 -19.41
CA GLY A 287 -17.41 0.09 -19.38
C GLY A 287 -16.84 -1.15 -20.09
N GLU A 288 -15.70 -1.04 -20.79
CA GLU A 288 -15.02 -2.20 -21.36
C GLU A 288 -14.08 -2.85 -20.34
N ALA A 289 -14.23 -4.16 -20.14
CA ALA A 289 -13.33 -4.95 -19.31
C ALA A 289 -12.11 -5.40 -20.12
N ALA A 290 -11.02 -4.64 -20.06
CA ALA A 290 -9.75 -4.97 -20.68
C ALA A 290 -8.54 -4.65 -19.79
N LEU A 291 -7.47 -5.41 -19.97
CA LEU A 291 -6.13 -5.07 -19.48
C LEU A 291 -5.30 -4.65 -20.68
N ARG A 292 -4.71 -3.45 -20.64
CA ARG A 292 -3.90 -2.91 -21.72
C ARG A 292 -2.54 -2.51 -21.22
N GLU A 293 -1.51 -3.17 -21.74
CA GLU A 293 -0.14 -2.67 -21.61
C GLU A 293 0.05 -1.51 -22.58
N PHE A 294 0.69 -0.43 -22.11
CA PHE A 294 1.16 0.62 -22.99
C PHE A 294 2.19 0.03 -23.96
N SER A 295 1.78 -0.15 -25.20
CA SER A 295 2.66 -0.56 -26.29
C SER A 295 2.53 0.47 -27.39
N PRO A 296 3.59 1.24 -27.72
CA PRO A 296 3.53 2.08 -28.90
C PRO A 296 3.50 1.24 -30.20
N SER A 297 3.94 -0.04 -30.17
CA SER A 297 3.77 -1.12 -31.17
C SER A 297 4.76 -2.26 -30.80
N PRO A 298 4.42 -3.57 -30.88
CA PRO A 298 5.37 -4.65 -30.61
C PRO A 298 6.59 -4.64 -31.53
N LEU A 299 6.41 -4.23 -32.80
CA LEU A 299 7.52 -3.98 -33.73
C LEU A 299 8.32 -2.75 -33.31
N ALA A 300 7.67 -1.68 -32.84
CA ALA A 300 8.38 -0.53 -32.28
C ALA A 300 9.16 -0.89 -31.01
N GLY A 301 8.64 -1.81 -30.19
CA GLY A 301 9.33 -2.34 -29.01
C GLY A 301 10.56 -3.18 -29.36
N LEU A 302 10.51 -3.96 -30.43
CA LEU A 302 11.67 -4.70 -30.97
C LEU A 302 12.72 -3.75 -31.56
N VAL A 303 12.30 -2.80 -32.40
CA VAL A 303 13.19 -1.80 -33.01
C VAL A 303 13.81 -0.89 -31.94
N ALA A 304 13.08 -0.55 -30.88
CA ALA A 304 13.59 0.28 -29.79
C ALA A 304 14.68 -0.40 -28.94
N ARG A 305 14.81 -1.75 -28.99
CA ARG A 305 15.87 -2.47 -28.27
C ARG A 305 17.24 -2.30 -28.91
N ASP A 306 17.30 -2.12 -30.23
CA ASP A 306 18.53 -1.89 -30.99
C ASP A 306 18.29 -0.81 -32.08
N PRO A 307 18.41 0.48 -31.71
CA PRO A 307 18.14 1.58 -32.63
C PRO A 307 19.12 1.68 -33.82
N ASP A 308 20.35 1.19 -33.67
CA ASP A 308 21.34 1.23 -34.74
C ASP A 308 21.05 0.16 -35.79
N GLU A 309 20.64 -1.04 -35.35
CA GLU A 309 20.15 -2.09 -36.25
C GLU A 309 18.83 -1.69 -36.91
N GLY A 310 17.92 -1.05 -36.18
CA GLY A 310 16.70 -0.48 -36.75
C GLY A 310 16.98 0.53 -37.86
N ARG A 311 18.01 1.36 -37.70
CA ARG A 311 18.43 2.32 -38.72
C ARG A 311 19.01 1.65 -39.95
N ARG A 312 19.94 0.71 -39.76
CA ARG A 312 20.53 -0.09 -40.85
C ARG A 312 19.44 -0.76 -41.68
N MET A 313 18.49 -1.43 -41.01
CA MET A 313 17.33 -2.03 -41.66
C MET A 313 16.49 -1.01 -42.44
N ALA A 314 16.23 0.17 -41.88
CA ALA A 314 15.49 1.22 -42.58
C ALA A 314 16.23 1.72 -43.84
N GLN A 315 17.56 1.86 -43.79
CA GLN A 315 18.37 2.19 -44.96
C GLN A 315 18.41 1.06 -45.99
N ASP A 316 18.50 -0.20 -45.56
CA ASP A 316 18.52 -1.35 -46.46
C ASP A 316 17.18 -1.55 -47.18
N VAL A 317 16.07 -1.22 -46.52
CA VAL A 317 14.72 -1.42 -47.05
C VAL A 317 14.23 -0.20 -47.84
N LEU A 318 14.44 1.01 -47.31
CA LEU A 318 13.87 2.26 -47.84
C LEU A 318 14.93 3.21 -48.41
N GLY A 319 16.22 2.84 -48.45
CA GLY A 319 17.32 3.71 -48.88
C GLY A 319 17.07 4.42 -50.21
N ALA A 320 16.66 3.68 -51.24
CA ALA A 320 16.34 4.24 -52.55
C ALA A 320 15.19 5.27 -52.54
N VAL A 321 14.25 5.16 -51.59
CA VAL A 321 13.18 6.15 -51.37
C VAL A 321 13.72 7.35 -50.58
N LEU A 322 14.62 7.13 -49.64
CA LEU A 322 15.23 8.16 -48.81
C LEU A 322 16.18 9.09 -49.59
N ASP A 323 16.79 8.56 -50.66
CA ASP A 323 17.70 9.26 -51.57
C ASP A 323 16.99 10.18 -52.58
N LEU A 324 15.66 10.12 -52.67
CA LEU A 324 14.88 10.99 -53.54
C LEU A 324 14.87 12.45 -53.07
N PRO A 325 14.60 13.40 -53.99
CA PRO A 325 14.30 14.79 -53.63
C PRO A 325 13.19 14.87 -52.56
N ALA A 326 13.28 15.88 -51.69
CA ALA A 326 12.47 15.96 -50.48
C ALA A 326 10.96 15.86 -50.72
N GLU A 327 10.44 16.53 -51.76
CA GLU A 327 9.02 16.52 -52.10
C GLU A 327 8.53 15.12 -52.51
N ASP A 328 9.30 14.43 -53.35
CA ASP A 328 8.99 13.08 -53.81
C ASP A 328 9.09 12.06 -52.65
N ARG A 329 10.16 12.14 -51.86
CA ARG A 329 10.35 11.29 -50.68
C ARG A 329 9.20 11.43 -49.70
N GLN A 330 8.83 12.67 -49.38
CA GLN A 330 7.79 12.95 -48.39
C GLN A 330 6.44 12.37 -48.84
N GLY A 331 6.05 12.61 -50.09
CA GLY A 331 4.79 12.09 -50.62
C GLY A 331 4.73 10.57 -50.64
N LEU A 332 5.84 9.87 -50.92
CA LEU A 332 5.91 8.41 -50.89
C LEU A 332 5.84 7.86 -49.46
N LEU A 333 6.63 8.40 -48.53
CA LEU A 333 6.64 7.94 -47.14
C LEU A 333 5.31 8.22 -46.42
N GLU A 334 4.69 9.38 -46.64
CA GLU A 334 3.35 9.69 -46.12
C GLU A 334 2.31 8.71 -46.66
N THR A 335 2.40 8.38 -47.94
CA THR A 335 1.49 7.40 -48.55
C THR A 335 1.66 6.01 -47.96
N LEU A 336 2.91 5.61 -47.70
CA LEU A 336 3.22 4.30 -47.11
C LEU A 336 2.73 4.20 -45.66
N ARG A 337 2.95 5.23 -44.84
CA ARG A 337 2.46 5.31 -43.45
C ARG A 337 0.93 5.24 -43.40
N ALA A 338 0.26 6.13 -44.15
CA ALA A 338 -1.20 6.15 -44.21
C ALA A 338 -1.79 4.88 -44.83
N PHE A 339 -1.04 4.16 -45.68
CA PHE A 339 -1.47 2.86 -46.19
C PHE A 339 -1.49 1.78 -45.12
N PHE A 340 -0.48 1.74 -44.25
CA PHE A 340 -0.45 0.79 -43.14
C PHE A 340 -1.46 1.14 -42.05
N ASP A 341 -1.61 2.42 -41.72
CA ASP A 341 -2.62 2.90 -40.76
C ASP A 341 -4.04 2.55 -41.21
N GLU A 342 -4.29 2.61 -42.53
CA GLU A 342 -5.56 2.23 -43.15
C GLU A 342 -5.64 0.75 -43.54
N GLY A 343 -4.84 -0.11 -42.89
CA GLY A 343 -4.93 -1.58 -43.02
C GLY A 343 -4.72 -2.09 -44.45
N GLY A 344 -3.90 -1.41 -45.24
CA GLY A 344 -3.59 -1.76 -46.63
C GLY A 344 -4.69 -1.42 -47.65
N SER A 345 -5.65 -0.55 -47.32
CA SER A 345 -6.72 -0.16 -48.24
C SER A 345 -6.38 1.11 -49.02
N THR A 346 -6.16 0.98 -50.33
CA THR A 346 -5.92 2.13 -51.22
C THR A 346 -7.04 3.17 -51.15
N GLU A 347 -8.30 2.75 -51.12
CA GLU A 347 -9.46 3.64 -51.10
C GLU A 347 -9.55 4.45 -49.80
N ARG A 348 -9.21 3.84 -48.65
CA ARG A 348 -9.18 4.55 -47.36
C ARG A 348 -7.98 5.47 -47.25
N THR A 349 -6.81 5.02 -47.68
CA THR A 349 -5.60 5.86 -47.75
C THR A 349 -5.80 7.09 -48.63
N ALA A 350 -6.48 6.94 -49.76
CA ALA A 350 -6.77 8.06 -50.66
C ALA A 350 -7.65 9.12 -49.99
N ARG A 351 -8.66 8.70 -49.22
CA ARG A 351 -9.49 9.60 -48.41
C ARG A 351 -8.67 10.30 -47.32
N ALA A 352 -7.85 9.54 -46.58
CA ALA A 352 -7.01 10.10 -45.52
C ALA A 352 -6.02 11.15 -46.05
N LEU A 353 -5.44 10.91 -47.23
CA LEU A 353 -4.47 11.80 -47.87
C LEU A 353 -5.13 12.83 -48.81
N HIS A 354 -6.45 12.91 -48.86
CA HIS A 354 -7.20 13.86 -49.69
C HIS A 354 -6.77 13.82 -51.17
N CYS A 355 -6.51 12.62 -51.71
CA CYS A 355 -6.07 12.42 -53.08
C CYS A 355 -6.89 11.33 -53.79
N HIS A 356 -6.67 11.16 -55.10
CA HIS A 356 -7.36 10.13 -55.87
C HIS A 356 -6.75 8.74 -55.58
N PRO A 357 -7.55 7.64 -55.51
CA PRO A 357 -7.01 6.29 -55.31
C PRO A 357 -5.91 5.88 -56.30
N ASN A 358 -5.98 6.37 -57.54
CA ASN A 358 -4.93 6.14 -58.54
C ASN A 358 -3.58 6.73 -58.13
N THR A 359 -3.57 7.88 -57.45
CA THR A 359 -2.35 8.50 -56.92
C THR A 359 -1.73 7.61 -55.85
N VAL A 360 -2.54 7.03 -54.96
CA VAL A 360 -2.07 6.07 -53.96
C VAL A 360 -1.50 4.82 -54.63
N ARG A 361 -2.21 4.21 -55.60
CA ARG A 361 -1.70 3.04 -56.35
C ARG A 361 -0.38 3.35 -57.05
N TYR A 362 -0.29 4.50 -57.71
CA TYR A 362 0.93 4.95 -58.38
C TYR A 362 2.10 5.09 -57.40
N ARG A 363 1.88 5.75 -56.25
CA ARG A 363 2.92 5.93 -55.24
C ARG A 363 3.36 4.61 -54.61
N LEU A 364 2.43 3.71 -54.31
CA LEU A 364 2.73 2.37 -53.80
C LEU A 364 3.50 1.52 -54.82
N HIS A 365 3.14 1.61 -56.11
CA HIS A 365 3.88 0.96 -57.20
C HIS A 365 5.32 1.49 -57.29
N ARG A 366 5.47 2.82 -57.26
CA ARG A 366 6.79 3.47 -57.28
C ARG A 366 7.64 3.06 -56.08
N ILE A 367 7.05 2.91 -54.89
CA ILE A 367 7.74 2.38 -53.70
C ILE A 367 8.21 0.94 -53.94
N ALA A 368 7.34 0.08 -54.49
CA ALA A 368 7.71 -1.29 -54.80
C ALA A 368 8.86 -1.40 -55.81
N GLU A 369 8.86 -0.56 -56.85
CA GLU A 369 9.93 -0.48 -57.85
C GLU A 369 11.26 -0.02 -57.24
N LEU A 370 11.23 1.03 -56.40
CA LEU A 370 12.43 1.58 -55.78
C LEU A 370 13.04 0.65 -54.73
N THR A 371 12.20 -0.06 -53.98
CA THR A 371 12.63 -0.90 -52.86
C THR A 371 12.85 -2.36 -53.25
N GLY A 372 12.43 -2.76 -54.46
CA GLY A 372 12.40 -4.15 -54.92
C GLY A 372 11.41 -5.03 -54.14
N ARG A 373 10.47 -4.43 -53.40
CA ARG A 373 9.60 -5.12 -52.43
C ARG A 373 8.14 -4.96 -52.80
N SER A 374 7.49 -6.08 -53.10
CA SER A 374 6.06 -6.07 -53.42
C SER A 374 5.21 -5.95 -52.16
N LEU A 375 4.21 -5.07 -52.17
CA LEU A 375 3.21 -4.99 -51.10
C LEU A 375 2.25 -6.19 -51.07
N SER A 376 2.25 -7.03 -52.11
CA SER A 376 1.48 -8.28 -52.15
C SER A 376 2.24 -9.49 -51.62
N GLU A 377 3.56 -9.38 -51.41
CA GLU A 377 4.36 -10.47 -50.86
C GLU A 377 4.50 -10.31 -49.33
N PRO A 378 4.09 -11.30 -48.51
CA PRO A 378 4.06 -11.14 -47.06
C PRO A 378 5.39 -10.76 -46.41
N ARG A 379 6.52 -11.29 -46.90
CA ARG A 379 7.85 -11.01 -46.35
C ARG A 379 8.29 -9.58 -46.67
N ALA A 380 8.19 -9.20 -47.93
CA ALA A 380 8.48 -7.85 -48.40
C ALA A 380 7.58 -6.79 -47.70
N LEU A 381 6.30 -7.10 -47.50
CA LEU A 381 5.38 -6.25 -46.75
C LEU A 381 5.82 -6.09 -45.29
N ALA A 382 6.21 -7.18 -44.61
CA ALA A 382 6.70 -7.13 -43.24
C ALA A 382 7.99 -6.30 -43.10
N GLU A 383 8.91 -6.41 -44.06
CA GLU A 383 10.12 -5.59 -44.12
C GLU A 383 9.77 -4.09 -44.28
N LEU A 384 8.85 -3.75 -45.20
CA LEU A 384 8.41 -2.37 -45.43
C LEU A 384 7.71 -1.77 -44.19
N VAL A 385 6.85 -2.55 -43.53
CA VAL A 385 6.19 -2.14 -42.28
C VAL A 385 7.24 -1.87 -41.19
N THR A 386 8.18 -2.80 -40.99
CA THR A 386 9.20 -2.69 -39.95
C THR A 386 10.14 -1.51 -40.20
N ALA A 387 10.59 -1.31 -41.43
CA ALA A 387 11.43 -0.18 -41.83
C ALA A 387 10.70 1.18 -41.66
N THR A 388 9.40 1.22 -41.93
CA THR A 388 8.57 2.43 -41.77
C THR A 388 8.43 2.81 -40.30
N TYR A 389 8.22 1.83 -39.41
CA TYR A 389 8.25 2.05 -37.96
C TYR A 389 9.63 2.51 -37.46
N ALA A 390 10.71 1.91 -37.96
CA ALA A 390 12.06 2.32 -37.59
C ALA A 390 12.39 3.78 -37.99
N LEU A 391 11.93 4.24 -39.16
CA LEU A 391 12.06 5.63 -39.57
C LEU A 391 11.25 6.60 -38.69
N GLY A 392 10.02 6.24 -38.32
CA GLY A 392 9.15 7.08 -37.47
C GLY A 392 9.77 7.39 -36.11
N GLN A 393 10.39 6.39 -35.47
CA GLN A 393 11.07 6.54 -34.18
C GLN A 393 12.28 7.49 -34.27
N HIS A 394 12.96 7.54 -35.41
CA HIS A 394 14.09 8.45 -35.62
C HIS A 394 13.65 9.90 -35.88
N ASP A 395 12.55 10.11 -36.60
CA ASP A 395 11.98 11.45 -36.83
C ASP A 395 11.49 12.07 -35.51
N ASP A 396 10.83 11.28 -34.64
CA ASP A 396 10.36 11.73 -33.33
C ASP A 396 11.50 11.98 -32.34
N ALA A 397 12.55 11.15 -32.35
CA ALA A 397 13.77 11.37 -31.57
C ALA A 397 14.53 12.64 -31.98
N ARG A 398 14.49 13.02 -33.27
CA ARG A 398 15.09 14.28 -33.77
C ARG A 398 14.22 15.51 -33.47
N ARG A 399 12.89 15.39 -33.53
CA ARG A 399 11.94 16.48 -33.21
C ARG A 399 11.92 16.81 -31.72
N GLY A 400 12.07 15.82 -30.84
CA GLY A 400 12.19 16.01 -29.38
C GLY A 400 13.49 16.71 -28.93
N GLY A 401 14.46 16.88 -29.82
CA GLY A 401 15.75 17.56 -29.56
C GLY A 401 15.78 19.06 -29.87
N THR A 402 14.70 19.65 -30.37
CA THR A 402 14.66 21.09 -30.71
C THR A 402 13.66 21.84 -29.83
N LEU A 403 14.14 22.38 -28.70
CA LEU A 403 13.41 23.39 -27.94
C LEU A 403 13.11 24.59 -28.86
N PRO A 404 11.85 25.05 -28.98
CA PRO A 404 11.57 26.28 -29.71
C PRO A 404 12.20 27.46 -28.97
N ARG A 405 13.15 28.15 -29.65
CA ARG A 405 13.63 29.46 -29.22
C ARG A 405 12.42 30.39 -29.12
N ARG A 406 12.20 30.97 -27.94
CA ARG A 406 11.19 32.01 -27.71
C ARG A 406 11.40 33.15 -28.71
N PRO A 407 10.34 33.66 -29.37
CA PRO A 407 10.44 34.93 -30.06
C PRO A 407 10.58 36.04 -29.02
N THR A 408 11.67 36.80 -29.13
CA THR A 408 11.81 38.12 -28.53
C THR A 408 10.84 39.07 -29.23
N GLY A 409 9.77 39.42 -28.52
CA GLY A 409 8.87 40.52 -28.82
C GLY A 409 8.61 41.27 -27.53
#